data_AF-A0A920WA66-F1
#
_entry.id   AF-A0A920WA66-F1
#
_cell.length_a   1.000
_cell.length_b   1.000
_cell.length_c   1.000
_cell.angle_alpha   90.00
_cell.angle_beta   90.00
_cell.angle_gamma   90.00
#
_symmetry.space_group_name_H-M   'P 1'
#
loop_
_entity.id
_entity.type
_entity.pdbx_description
1 polymer ?
#
loop_
_entity_poly.entity_id
_entity_poly.type
_entity_poly.pdbx_seq_one_letter_code
_entity_poly.pdbx_strand_id
1 'polypeptide(L)'
;MVCGFIALFIVGGLSGVSHAVSPSDYQQQDTYYIVAHLHYVLFGGSLMGLFAGVYYWFPKLTGKFLNETLGKVHFWLWFVGMNITFFPMHFAGLNGMPRRIFTYGTEYGWDNMNLIASLGYMVLFVGALLFIVIVIQGVRNGKPAGHDPWDAPTLEWSISSPPPAYNFAEIPHVEGIDHYWIKKRKAEAEGNPITGPEAPVDPSTIHMPSPSYWPLVIAFGVAWIGGGLFIEIPWPYIKYPVCFVGGIIAFLGVIGWANEPAAAESHH
;
A
#
# COMPACT_ATOMS: atom_id res chain seq x y z
N MET A 1 -5.45 13.09 -4.05
CA MET A 1 -5.46 11.64 -4.34
C MET A 1 -6.87 11.05 -4.35
N VAL A 2 -7.65 11.12 -3.26
CA VAL A 2 -9.00 10.51 -3.16
C VAL A 2 -9.97 10.89 -4.29
N CYS A 3 -10.02 12.16 -4.72
CA CYS A 3 -10.89 12.55 -5.84
C CYS A 3 -10.52 11.82 -7.14
N GLY A 4 -9.23 11.58 -7.39
CA GLY A 4 -8.76 10.80 -8.53
C GLY A 4 -9.11 9.32 -8.40
N PHE A 5 -9.02 8.75 -7.20
CA PHE A 5 -9.50 7.41 -6.90
C PHE A 5 -10.98 7.27 -7.31
N ILE A 6 -11.85 8.15 -6.81
CA ILE A 6 -13.30 8.10 -7.11
C ILE A 6 -13.52 8.18 -8.63
N ALA A 7 -12.90 9.15 -9.31
CA ALA A 7 -13.09 9.34 -10.74
C ALA A 7 -12.62 8.14 -11.57
N LEU A 8 -11.40 7.63 -11.33
CA LEU A 8 -10.85 6.50 -12.07
C LEU A 8 -11.59 5.19 -11.75
N PHE A 9 -11.98 5.00 -10.49
CA PHE A 9 -12.72 3.82 -10.07
C PHE A 9 -14.13 3.78 -10.65
N ILE A 10 -14.79 4.94 -10.82
CA ILE A 10 -16.07 5.01 -11.54
C ILE A 10 -15.90 4.56 -12.99
N VAL A 11 -14.88 5.06 -13.70
CA VAL A 11 -14.62 4.65 -15.09
C VAL A 11 -14.36 3.16 -15.18
N GLY A 12 -13.51 2.62 -14.31
CA GLY A 12 -13.24 1.17 -14.23
C GLY A 12 -14.47 0.35 -13.84
N GLY A 13 -15.27 0.83 -12.88
CA GLY A 13 -16.49 0.17 -12.43
C GLY A 13 -17.52 0.06 -13.55
N LEU A 14 -17.69 1.13 -14.34
CA LEU A 14 -18.60 1.13 -15.49
C LEU A 14 -18.18 0.12 -16.57
N SER A 15 -16.87 0.00 -16.88
CA SER A 15 -16.40 -1.05 -17.80
C SER A 15 -16.46 -2.46 -17.19
N GLY A 16 -16.46 -2.59 -15.86
CA GLY A 16 -16.65 -3.88 -15.18
C GLY A 16 -18.06 -4.44 -15.33
N VAL A 17 -19.07 -3.56 -15.35
CA VAL A 17 -20.47 -3.98 -15.52
C VAL A 17 -20.68 -4.68 -16.87
N SER A 18 -19.99 -4.27 -17.94
CA SER A 18 -20.11 -4.95 -19.24
C SER A 18 -19.55 -6.37 -19.21
N HIS A 19 -18.52 -6.65 -18.40
CA HIS A 19 -17.99 -8.00 -18.20
C HIS A 19 -18.94 -8.93 -17.42
N ALA A 20 -19.85 -8.37 -16.63
CA ALA A 20 -20.87 -9.17 -15.94
C ALA A 20 -21.96 -9.69 -16.90
N VAL A 21 -22.02 -9.20 -18.13
CA VAL A 21 -23.02 -9.55 -19.14
C VAL A 21 -22.41 -10.53 -20.14
N SER A 22 -22.78 -11.82 -20.06
CA SER A 22 -22.10 -12.89 -20.82
C SER A 22 -21.99 -12.66 -22.34
N PRO A 23 -23.01 -12.12 -23.04
CA PRO A 23 -22.84 -11.80 -24.46
C PRO A 23 -21.81 -10.70 -24.74
N SER A 24 -21.72 -9.69 -23.87
CA SER A 24 -20.70 -8.64 -23.98
C SER A 24 -19.31 -9.18 -23.63
N ASP A 25 -19.22 -9.97 -22.56
CA ASP A 25 -17.96 -10.58 -22.15
C ASP A 25 -17.41 -11.51 -23.23
N TYR A 26 -18.25 -12.29 -23.91
CA TYR A 26 -17.80 -13.15 -25.01
C TYR A 26 -17.06 -12.39 -26.12
N GLN A 27 -17.42 -11.13 -26.38
CA GLN A 27 -16.72 -10.27 -27.35
C GLN A 27 -15.45 -9.63 -26.76
N GLN A 28 -15.46 -9.27 -25.48
CA GLN A 28 -14.40 -8.48 -24.83
C GLN A 28 -13.34 -9.35 -24.15
N GLN A 29 -13.66 -10.61 -23.87
CA GLN A 29 -12.80 -11.54 -23.17
C GLN A 29 -11.50 -11.77 -23.93
N ASP A 30 -10.41 -11.87 -23.18
CA ASP A 30 -9.05 -12.01 -23.73
C ASP A 30 -8.60 -10.88 -24.68
N THR A 31 -9.27 -9.72 -24.67
CA THR A 31 -8.81 -8.52 -25.39
C THR A 31 -8.14 -7.50 -24.45
N TYR A 32 -7.65 -6.40 -25.01
CA TYR A 32 -7.18 -5.25 -24.22
C TYR A 32 -8.29 -4.58 -23.38
N TYR A 33 -9.58 -4.88 -23.62
CA TYR A 33 -10.68 -4.29 -22.88
C TYR A 33 -10.66 -4.72 -21.40
N ILE A 34 -10.50 -6.03 -21.13
CA ILE A 34 -10.37 -6.55 -19.76
C ILE A 34 -9.08 -6.06 -19.08
N VAL A 35 -8.01 -5.86 -19.86
CA VAL A 35 -6.75 -5.28 -19.35
C VAL A 35 -7.00 -3.84 -18.88
N ALA A 36 -7.67 -3.02 -19.70
CA ALA A 36 -7.99 -1.66 -19.36
C ALA A 36 -8.88 -1.58 -18.11
N HIS A 37 -9.97 -2.36 -18.08
CA HIS A 37 -10.88 -2.44 -16.93
C HIS A 37 -10.12 -2.72 -15.62
N LEU A 38 -9.33 -3.81 -15.59
CA LEU A 38 -8.61 -4.23 -14.40
C LEU A 38 -7.62 -3.17 -13.91
N HIS A 39 -6.91 -2.50 -14.82
CA HIS A 39 -5.94 -1.46 -14.43
C HIS A 39 -6.63 -0.19 -13.91
N TYR A 40 -7.80 0.18 -14.42
CA TYR A 40 -8.55 1.30 -13.85
C TYR A 40 -8.98 1.02 -12.41
N VAL A 41 -9.46 -0.18 -12.09
CA VAL A 41 -9.92 -0.50 -10.72
C VAL A 41 -8.75 -0.77 -9.75
N LEU A 42 -7.68 -1.43 -10.20
CA LEU A 42 -6.53 -1.78 -9.35
C LEU A 42 -5.51 -0.64 -9.23
N PHE A 43 -5.03 -0.10 -10.35
CA PHE A 43 -4.03 0.98 -10.36
C PHE A 43 -4.67 2.35 -10.25
N GLY A 44 -5.77 2.59 -10.96
CA GLY A 44 -6.53 3.84 -10.85
C GLY A 44 -7.31 3.95 -9.55
N GLY A 45 -7.76 2.81 -9.02
CA GLY A 45 -8.40 2.69 -7.73
C GLY A 45 -7.40 2.41 -6.61
N SER A 46 -7.16 1.14 -6.30
CA SER A 46 -6.43 0.72 -5.10
C SER A 46 -5.10 1.45 -4.89
N LEU A 47 -4.28 1.62 -5.93
CA LEU A 47 -2.98 2.29 -5.80
C LEU A 47 -3.09 3.80 -5.53
N MET A 48 -4.07 4.50 -6.11
CA MET A 48 -4.40 5.89 -5.75
C MET A 48 -4.84 6.01 -4.29
N GLY A 49 -5.57 5.02 -3.77
CA GLY A 49 -5.93 4.90 -2.36
C GLY A 49 -4.70 4.69 -1.46
N LEU A 50 -3.77 3.82 -1.88
CA LEU A 50 -2.50 3.62 -1.18
C LEU A 50 -1.67 4.89 -1.13
N PHE A 51 -1.56 5.63 -2.25
CA PHE A 51 -0.89 6.93 -2.23
C PHE A 51 -1.58 7.91 -1.28
N ALA A 52 -2.92 8.00 -1.31
CA ALA A 52 -3.66 8.83 -0.36
C ALA A 52 -3.32 8.47 1.10
N GLY A 53 -3.28 7.17 1.42
CA GLY A 53 -2.88 6.68 2.73
C GLY A 53 -1.44 7.08 3.10
N VAL A 54 -0.50 6.93 2.17
CA VAL A 54 0.87 7.40 2.40
C VAL A 54 0.89 8.90 2.69
N TYR A 55 0.30 9.76 1.86
CA TYR A 55 0.28 11.21 2.11
C TYR A 55 -0.39 11.58 3.44
N TYR A 56 -1.44 10.85 3.84
CA TYR A 56 -2.17 11.09 5.08
C TYR A 56 -1.39 10.65 6.32
N TRP A 57 -0.87 9.41 6.36
CA TRP A 57 -0.18 8.86 7.53
C TRP A 57 1.33 9.10 7.54
N PHE A 58 1.93 9.69 6.50
CA PHE A 58 3.37 9.98 6.48
C PHE A 58 3.84 10.82 7.69
N PRO A 59 3.11 11.88 8.11
CA PRO A 59 3.45 12.60 9.34
C PRO A 59 3.41 11.72 10.58
N LYS A 60 2.43 10.81 10.68
CA LYS A 60 2.32 9.89 11.82
C LYS A 60 3.48 8.89 11.86
N LEU A 61 3.97 8.43 10.71
CA LEU A 61 5.07 7.48 10.63
C LEU A 61 6.44 8.13 10.86
N THR A 62 6.64 9.37 10.41
CA THR A 62 7.97 9.99 10.33
C THR A 62 8.15 11.25 11.18
N GLY A 63 7.07 11.81 11.71
CA GLY A 63 7.05 13.12 12.38
C GLY A 63 7.32 14.28 11.42
N LYS A 64 7.19 14.09 10.10
CA LYS A 64 7.52 15.10 9.09
C LYS A 64 6.45 15.19 7.99
N PHE A 65 6.35 16.35 7.35
CA PHE A 65 5.49 16.55 6.18
C PHE A 65 6.18 16.19 4.86
N LEU A 66 5.39 15.68 3.91
CA LEU A 66 5.75 15.63 2.50
C LEU A 66 5.58 17.00 1.84
N ASN A 67 6.28 17.21 0.72
CA ASN A 67 6.14 18.44 -0.07
C ASN A 67 4.82 18.43 -0.86
N GLU A 68 3.90 19.31 -0.46
CA GLU A 68 2.56 19.41 -1.05
C GLU A 68 2.57 19.79 -2.54
N THR A 69 3.47 20.67 -2.97
CA THR A 69 3.59 21.06 -4.38
C THR A 69 3.98 19.86 -5.23
N LEU A 70 4.98 19.09 -4.79
CA LEU A 70 5.39 17.88 -5.50
C LEU A 70 4.31 16.79 -5.43
N GLY A 71 3.58 16.69 -4.31
CA GLY A 71 2.43 15.80 -4.16
C GLY A 71 1.33 16.07 -5.18
N LYS A 72 1.02 17.35 -5.45
CA LYS A 72 0.08 17.76 -6.50
C LYS A 72 0.58 17.43 -7.91
N VAL A 73 1.87 17.61 -8.17
CA VAL A 73 2.47 17.21 -9.46
C VAL A 73 2.38 15.69 -9.64
N HIS A 74 2.73 14.92 -8.61
CA HIS A 74 2.59 13.46 -8.62
C HIS A 74 1.14 13.04 -8.87
N PHE A 75 0.16 13.67 -8.22
CA PHE A 75 -1.27 13.42 -8.48
C PHE A 75 -1.62 13.61 -9.96
N TRP A 76 -1.22 14.72 -10.58
CA TRP A 76 -1.57 14.98 -11.98
C TRP A 76 -0.85 14.05 -12.95
N LEU A 77 0.44 13.77 -12.74
CA LEU A 77 1.18 12.80 -13.54
C LEU A 77 0.51 11.43 -13.48
N TRP A 78 0.12 10.98 -12.29
CA TRP A 78 -0.56 9.70 -12.13
C TRP A 78 -1.94 9.70 -12.78
N PHE A 79 -2.77 10.70 -12.47
CA PHE A 79 -4.15 10.78 -12.97
C PHE A 79 -4.22 10.89 -14.49
N VAL A 80 -3.40 11.76 -15.09
CA VAL A 80 -3.34 11.94 -16.54
C VAL A 80 -2.69 10.73 -17.19
N GLY A 81 -1.58 10.23 -16.64
CA GLY A 81 -0.88 9.05 -17.15
C GLY A 81 -1.78 7.81 -17.17
N MET A 82 -2.61 7.61 -16.15
CA MET A 82 -3.59 6.51 -16.09
C MET A 82 -4.56 6.57 -17.27
N ASN A 83 -5.13 7.75 -17.54
CA ASN A 83 -6.06 7.92 -18.65
C ASN A 83 -5.37 7.77 -20.01
N ILE A 84 -4.20 8.38 -20.21
CA ILE A 84 -3.47 8.24 -21.48
C ILE A 84 -3.05 6.78 -21.74
N THR A 85 -2.67 6.05 -20.68
CA THR A 85 -2.24 4.65 -20.81
C THR A 85 -3.41 3.71 -21.10
N PHE A 86 -4.44 3.74 -20.26
CA PHE A 86 -5.45 2.67 -20.24
C PHE A 86 -6.76 3.07 -20.92
N PHE A 87 -7.07 4.35 -21.11
CA PHE A 87 -8.28 4.75 -21.83
C PHE A 87 -8.24 4.27 -23.29
N PRO A 88 -7.15 4.46 -24.06
CA PRO A 88 -7.06 3.95 -25.43
C PRO A 88 -7.17 2.43 -25.51
N MET A 89 -6.73 1.71 -24.48
CA MET A 89 -6.81 0.25 -24.44
C MET A 89 -8.25 -0.28 -24.44
N HIS A 90 -9.22 0.46 -23.90
CA HIS A 90 -10.63 0.08 -24.06
C HIS A 90 -11.03 0.05 -25.54
N PHE A 91 -10.63 1.06 -26.32
CA PHE A 91 -10.93 1.10 -27.75
C PHE A 91 -10.14 0.06 -28.53
N ALA A 92 -8.87 -0.16 -28.19
CA ALA A 92 -8.07 -1.22 -28.81
C ALA A 92 -8.70 -2.61 -28.55
N GLY A 93 -9.18 -2.85 -27.33
CA GLY A 93 -9.90 -4.08 -26.98
C GLY A 93 -11.22 -4.25 -27.74
N LEU A 94 -12.01 -3.18 -27.89
CA LEU A 94 -13.23 -3.20 -28.71
C LEU A 94 -12.93 -3.41 -30.20
N ASN A 95 -11.75 -3.00 -30.68
CA ASN A 95 -11.22 -3.30 -32.01
C ASN A 95 -10.61 -4.72 -32.08
N GLY A 96 -10.82 -5.55 -31.07
CA GLY A 96 -10.44 -6.96 -31.08
C GLY A 96 -8.95 -7.21 -30.83
N MET A 97 -8.19 -6.23 -30.32
CA MET A 97 -6.78 -6.43 -29.97
C MET A 97 -6.64 -7.46 -28.83
N PRO A 98 -6.06 -8.65 -29.08
CA PRO A 98 -5.89 -9.67 -28.05
C PRO A 98 -4.88 -9.23 -26.99
N ARG A 99 -5.06 -9.65 -25.75
CA ARG A 99 -4.04 -9.53 -24.71
C ARG A 99 -2.95 -10.59 -24.90
N ARG A 100 -1.77 -10.36 -24.30
CA ARG A 100 -0.64 -11.33 -24.27
C ARG A 100 -0.03 -11.65 -25.66
N ILE A 101 -0.09 -10.69 -26.58
CA ILE A 101 0.68 -10.71 -27.82
C ILE A 101 1.85 -9.74 -27.70
N PHE A 102 3.01 -10.11 -28.26
CA PHE A 102 4.20 -9.26 -28.22
C PHE A 102 4.32 -8.34 -29.45
N THR A 103 3.59 -8.63 -30.52
CA THR A 103 3.58 -7.86 -31.77
C THR A 103 2.23 -7.99 -32.46
N TYR A 104 1.95 -7.08 -33.40
CA TYR A 104 0.74 -7.02 -34.21
C TYR A 104 1.07 -6.42 -35.59
N GLY A 105 0.26 -6.75 -36.60
CA GLY A 105 0.37 -6.16 -37.94
C GLY A 105 -0.18 -4.74 -37.99
N THR A 106 0.39 -3.90 -38.84
CA THR A 106 -0.06 -2.50 -39.01
C THR A 106 -1.43 -2.41 -39.68
N GLU A 107 -1.83 -3.45 -40.41
CA GLU A 107 -3.13 -3.59 -41.06
C GLU A 107 -4.33 -3.56 -40.10
N TYR A 108 -4.10 -3.85 -38.82
CA TYR A 108 -5.15 -3.86 -37.79
C TYR A 108 -5.47 -2.46 -37.22
N GLY A 109 -4.65 -1.45 -37.52
CA GLY A 109 -4.91 -0.06 -37.10
C GLY A 109 -4.73 0.20 -35.60
N TRP A 110 -4.04 -0.66 -34.87
CA TRP A 110 -3.81 -0.52 -33.42
C TRP A 110 -2.60 0.34 -33.07
N ASP A 111 -1.79 0.72 -34.07
CA ASP A 111 -0.52 1.44 -33.90
C ASP A 111 -0.65 2.69 -33.04
N ASN A 112 -1.58 3.58 -33.40
CA ASN A 112 -1.76 4.86 -32.71
C ASN A 112 -2.23 4.67 -31.26
N MET A 113 -3.14 3.72 -31.01
CA MET A 113 -3.66 3.46 -29.66
C MET A 113 -2.57 2.91 -28.75
N ASN A 114 -1.74 2.00 -29.26
CA ASN A 114 -0.60 1.44 -28.52
C ASN A 114 0.51 2.47 -28.32
N LEU A 115 0.77 3.33 -29.30
CA LEU A 115 1.74 4.41 -29.17
C LEU A 115 1.32 5.39 -28.06
N ILE A 116 0.05 5.84 -28.08
CA ILE A 116 -0.50 6.72 -27.03
C ILE A 116 -0.43 6.03 -25.68
N ALA A 117 -0.84 4.76 -25.60
CA ALA A 117 -0.78 3.99 -24.35
C ALA A 117 0.66 3.91 -23.79
N SER A 118 1.64 3.68 -24.67
CA SER A 118 3.06 3.61 -24.31
C SER A 118 3.59 4.95 -23.82
N LEU A 119 3.20 6.06 -24.47
CA LEU A 119 3.54 7.41 -24.01
C LEU A 119 2.92 7.71 -22.64
N GLY A 120 1.66 7.29 -22.42
CA GLY A 120 1.01 7.38 -21.11
C GLY A 120 1.77 6.62 -20.02
N TYR A 121 2.26 5.42 -20.34
CA TYR A 121 3.06 4.63 -19.41
C TYR A 121 4.35 5.36 -19.03
N MET A 122 5.01 6.04 -19.97
CA MET A 122 6.19 6.86 -19.64
C MET A 122 5.86 7.99 -18.66
N VAL A 123 4.67 8.61 -18.78
CA VAL A 123 4.19 9.60 -17.80
C VAL A 123 3.98 8.96 -16.42
N LEU A 124 3.38 7.77 -16.35
CA LEU A 124 3.22 7.02 -15.11
C LEU A 124 4.56 6.65 -14.48
N PHE A 125 5.52 6.21 -15.28
CA PHE A 125 6.87 5.87 -14.82
C PHE A 125 7.57 7.08 -14.18
N VAL A 126 7.49 8.25 -14.81
CA VAL A 126 8.00 9.50 -14.22
C VAL A 126 7.26 9.85 -12.94
N GLY A 127 5.94 9.66 -12.89
CA GLY A 127 5.14 9.83 -11.68
C GLY A 127 5.60 8.92 -10.52
N ALA A 128 5.88 7.65 -10.79
CA ALA A 128 6.39 6.69 -9.82
C ALA A 128 7.77 7.09 -9.28
N LEU A 129 8.69 7.51 -10.17
CA LEU A 129 10.01 8.01 -9.76
C LEU A 129 9.88 9.27 -8.89
N LEU A 130 9.01 10.21 -9.28
CA LEU A 130 8.74 11.41 -8.50
C LEU A 130 8.21 11.06 -7.10
N PHE A 131 7.32 10.08 -6.97
CA PHE A 131 6.82 9.62 -5.68
C PHE A 131 7.94 9.10 -4.77
N ILE A 132 8.86 8.28 -5.30
CA ILE A 132 10.02 7.79 -4.55
C ILE A 132 10.88 8.97 -4.06
N VAL A 133 11.13 9.94 -4.94
CA VAL A 133 11.89 11.16 -4.58
C VAL A 133 11.17 11.97 -3.50
N ILE A 134 9.85 12.13 -3.58
CA ILE A 134 9.03 12.82 -2.56
C ILE A 134 9.18 12.14 -1.19
N VAL A 135 9.09 10.82 -1.14
CA VAL A 135 9.21 10.04 0.11
C VAL A 135 10.61 10.19 0.69
N ILE A 136 11.66 9.99 -0.11
CA ILE A 136 13.06 10.13 0.35
C ILE A 136 13.33 11.55 0.84
N GLN A 137 12.87 12.57 0.11
CA GLN A 137 13.01 13.97 0.51
C GLN A 137 12.24 14.26 1.81
N GLY A 138 11.04 13.72 1.97
CA GLY A 138 10.23 13.89 3.18
C GLY A 138 10.91 13.31 4.43
N VAL A 139 11.45 12.09 4.32
CA VAL A 139 12.15 11.45 5.46
C VAL A 139 13.39 12.25 5.84
N ARG A 140 14.18 12.70 4.86
CA ARG A 140 15.44 13.42 5.11
C ARG A 140 15.20 14.86 5.56
N ASN A 141 14.45 15.63 4.76
CA ASN A 141 14.38 17.09 4.81
C ASN A 141 12.95 17.64 5.05
N GLY A 142 11.97 16.79 5.36
CA GLY A 142 10.60 17.23 5.61
C GLY A 142 10.48 18.15 6.82
N LYS A 143 9.53 19.08 6.78
CA LYS A 143 9.23 19.97 7.90
C LYS A 143 8.66 19.16 9.07
N PRO A 144 9.01 19.45 10.34
CA PRO A 144 8.41 18.78 11.49
C PRO A 144 6.89 18.89 11.46
N ALA A 145 6.21 17.79 11.77
CA ALA A 145 4.78 17.72 11.92
C ALA A 145 4.42 17.56 13.40
N GLY A 146 3.29 18.17 13.81
CA GLY A 146 2.72 17.95 15.14
C GLY A 146 2.11 16.56 15.30
N HIS A 147 1.52 16.30 16.47
CA HIS A 147 0.81 15.05 16.74
C HIS A 147 -0.47 14.92 15.90
N ASP A 148 -1.15 16.05 15.67
CA ASP A 148 -2.37 16.18 14.87
C ASP A 148 -2.22 17.26 13.77
N PRO A 149 -1.54 16.95 12.65
CA PRO A 149 -1.30 17.89 11.56
C PRO A 149 -2.54 18.18 10.70
N TRP A 150 -3.59 17.36 10.81
CA TRP A 150 -4.76 17.40 9.93
C TRP A 150 -6.05 17.81 10.64
N ASP A 151 -5.99 18.10 11.94
CA ASP A 151 -7.17 18.26 12.81
C ASP A 151 -8.11 17.04 12.68
N ALA A 152 -7.55 15.84 12.76
CA ALA A 152 -8.25 14.61 12.46
C ALA A 152 -9.14 14.12 13.63
N PRO A 153 -10.19 13.32 13.33
CA PRO A 153 -11.18 12.87 14.31
C PRO A 153 -10.77 11.66 15.16
N THR A 154 -9.80 10.88 14.69
CA THR A 154 -9.54 9.52 15.18
C THR A 154 -8.37 9.46 16.17
N LEU A 155 -8.30 8.37 16.93
CA LEU A 155 -7.40 8.19 18.07
C LEU A 155 -5.91 8.25 17.73
N GLU A 156 -5.52 7.84 16.53
CA GLU A 156 -4.10 7.82 16.16
C GLU A 156 -3.48 9.22 16.21
N TRP A 157 -4.29 10.28 16.13
CA TRP A 157 -3.87 11.68 16.18
C TRP A 157 -3.84 12.27 17.60
N SER A 158 -4.26 11.52 18.63
CA SER A 158 -4.15 11.97 20.03
C SER A 158 -2.76 11.77 20.63
N ILE A 159 -1.96 10.89 20.05
CA ILE A 159 -0.58 10.56 20.48
C ILE A 159 0.46 11.19 19.55
N SER A 160 1.72 11.21 19.99
CA SER A 160 2.82 11.83 19.25
C SER A 160 3.03 11.27 17.83
N SER A 161 3.78 12.01 17.02
CA SER A 161 4.18 11.64 15.67
C SER A 161 5.71 11.70 15.57
N PRO A 162 6.44 10.56 15.50
CA PRO A 162 5.96 9.18 15.54
C PRO A 162 5.39 8.76 16.91
N PRO A 163 4.53 7.72 16.94
CA PRO A 163 3.98 7.20 18.19
C PRO A 163 5.07 6.54 19.06
N PRO A 164 4.93 6.56 20.39
CA PRO A 164 5.80 5.81 21.28
C PRO A 164 5.56 4.30 21.10
N ALA A 165 6.51 3.47 21.54
CA ALA A 165 6.43 2.01 21.33
C ALA A 165 5.17 1.37 21.92
N TYR A 166 4.66 1.90 23.04
CA TYR A 166 3.43 1.45 23.70
C TYR A 166 2.14 2.03 23.08
N ASN A 167 2.24 2.93 22.09
CA ASN A 167 1.14 3.71 21.53
C ASN A 167 0.42 4.59 22.57
N PHE A 168 -0.53 4.03 23.32
CA PHE A 168 -1.34 4.73 24.32
C PHE A 168 -0.90 4.30 25.72
N ALA A 169 -0.65 5.26 26.61
CA ALA A 169 -0.25 4.95 27.99
C ALA A 169 -1.42 4.39 28.81
N GLU A 170 -2.63 4.89 28.56
CA GLU A 170 -3.87 4.39 29.12
C GLU A 170 -4.81 3.98 28.00
N ILE A 171 -5.58 2.91 28.21
CA ILE A 171 -6.54 2.44 27.20
C ILE A 171 -7.65 3.50 27.06
N PRO A 172 -7.84 4.09 25.87
CA PRO A 172 -8.82 5.16 25.69
C PRO A 172 -10.25 4.62 25.82
N HIS A 173 -11.10 5.34 26.56
CA HIS A 173 -12.53 5.04 26.62
C HIS A 173 -13.26 5.71 25.46
N VAL A 174 -13.58 4.93 24.43
CA VAL A 174 -14.15 5.42 23.16
C VAL A 174 -15.64 5.69 23.29
N GLU A 175 -16.02 6.96 23.13
CA GLU A 175 -17.42 7.41 23.13
C GLU A 175 -18.10 7.39 21.75
N GLY A 176 -17.34 7.28 20.66
CA GLY A 176 -17.87 7.32 19.29
C GLY A 176 -16.79 7.16 18.22
N ILE A 177 -17.19 7.13 16.96
CA ILE A 177 -16.28 6.95 15.80
C ILE A 177 -15.23 8.07 15.76
N ASP A 178 -15.66 9.31 15.94
CA ASP A 178 -14.80 10.51 15.92
C ASP A 178 -14.36 10.92 17.35
N HIS A 179 -13.89 9.94 18.13
CA HIS A 179 -13.61 10.12 19.56
C HIS A 179 -12.68 11.31 19.85
N TYR A 180 -11.64 11.53 19.05
CA TYR A 180 -10.68 12.59 19.31
C TYR A 180 -11.26 13.99 19.05
N TRP A 181 -12.17 14.15 18.08
CA TRP A 181 -12.95 15.40 17.94
C TRP A 181 -13.87 15.63 19.13
N ILE A 182 -14.54 14.59 19.64
CA ILE A 182 -15.37 14.70 20.84
C ILE A 182 -14.52 15.20 22.02
N LYS A 183 -13.34 14.60 22.22
CA LYS A 183 -12.38 14.99 23.27
C LYS A 183 -11.92 16.45 23.13
N LYS A 184 -11.52 16.87 21.91
CA LYS A 184 -11.09 18.25 21.63
C LYS A 184 -12.20 19.28 21.92
N ARG A 185 -13.43 19.03 21.45
CA ARG A 185 -14.56 19.94 21.65
C ARG A 185 -14.98 20.07 23.11
N LYS A 186 -14.95 18.97 23.88
CA LYS A 186 -15.20 19.02 25.34
C LYS A 186 -14.14 19.85 26.04
N ALA A 187 -12.87 19.59 25.73
CA ALA A 187 -11.74 20.32 26.30
C ALA A 187 -11.80 21.83 25.97
N GLU A 188 -12.19 22.19 24.74
CA GLU A 188 -12.44 23.58 24.34
C GLU A 188 -13.61 24.21 25.12
N ALA A 189 -14.73 23.51 25.28
CA ALA A 189 -15.89 24.00 26.04
C ALA A 189 -15.59 24.21 27.53
N GLU A 190 -14.66 23.42 28.08
CA GLU A 190 -14.14 23.53 29.45
C GLU A 190 -13.05 24.61 29.58
N GLY A 191 -12.64 25.26 28.49
CA GLY A 191 -11.61 26.30 28.47
C GLY A 191 -10.17 25.78 28.48
N ASN A 192 -9.96 24.48 28.31
CA ASN A 192 -8.65 23.80 28.33
C ASN A 192 -8.37 23.09 26.99
N PRO A 193 -8.18 23.82 25.87
CA PRO A 193 -7.98 23.20 24.57
C PRO A 193 -6.73 22.31 24.54
N ILE A 194 -6.83 21.16 23.87
CA ILE A 194 -5.72 20.22 23.70
C ILE A 194 -4.74 20.81 22.68
N THR A 195 -3.56 21.22 23.14
CA THR A 195 -2.54 21.87 22.31
C THR A 195 -1.37 20.97 21.94
N GLY A 196 -1.26 19.79 22.54
CA GLY A 196 -0.17 18.85 22.33
C GLY A 196 -0.60 17.40 22.52
N PRO A 197 0.29 16.44 22.22
CA PRO A 197 0.04 15.03 22.48
C PRO A 197 -0.01 14.75 23.98
N GLU A 198 -0.56 13.59 24.32
CA GLU A 198 -0.46 13.04 25.67
C GLU A 198 1.01 12.94 26.12
N ALA A 199 1.26 13.23 27.40
CA ALA A 199 2.60 13.24 27.96
C ALA A 199 3.22 11.83 27.93
N PRO A 200 4.50 11.68 27.55
CA PRO A 200 5.15 10.39 27.58
C PRO A 200 5.21 9.82 28.99
N VAL A 201 4.83 8.56 29.14
CA VAL A 201 5.01 7.77 30.35
C VAL A 201 6.28 6.92 30.23
N ASP A 202 6.89 6.59 31.36
CA ASP A 202 8.02 5.67 31.45
C ASP A 202 7.63 4.30 30.85
N PRO A 203 8.27 3.84 29.76
CA PRO A 203 7.93 2.56 29.16
C PRO A 203 8.07 1.35 30.10
N SER A 204 8.86 1.45 31.17
CA SER A 204 9.02 0.36 32.13
C SER A 204 7.75 0.05 32.93
N THR A 205 6.81 1.01 33.02
CA THR A 205 5.53 0.81 33.70
C THR A 205 4.50 0.10 32.83
N ILE A 206 4.78 -0.09 31.53
CA ILE A 206 3.88 -0.70 30.57
C ILE A 206 4.49 -2.02 30.11
N HIS A 207 3.72 -3.09 30.19
CA HIS A 207 4.15 -4.40 29.72
C HIS A 207 4.28 -4.41 28.18
N MET A 208 5.51 -4.52 27.68
CA MET A 208 5.83 -4.58 26.26
C MET A 208 6.28 -6.00 25.85
N PRO A 209 5.85 -6.51 24.68
CA PRO A 209 6.33 -7.79 24.18
C PRO A 209 7.83 -7.72 23.89
N SER A 210 8.55 -8.81 24.18
CA SER A 210 9.99 -8.89 23.89
C SER A 210 10.24 -9.16 22.40
N PRO A 211 11.31 -8.59 21.81
CA PRO A 211 11.65 -8.84 20.41
C PRO A 211 12.11 -10.29 20.22
N SER A 212 11.60 -10.95 19.18
CA SER A 212 11.94 -12.34 18.83
C SER A 212 12.53 -12.43 17.42
N TYR A 213 13.58 -13.23 17.26
CA TYR A 213 14.18 -13.51 15.95
C TYR A 213 13.61 -14.79 15.29
N TRP A 214 12.86 -15.61 16.03
CA TRP A 214 12.34 -16.88 15.51
C TRP A 214 11.41 -16.75 14.31
N PRO A 215 10.52 -15.73 14.21
CA PRO A 215 9.73 -15.52 13.01
C PRO A 215 10.58 -15.37 11.74
N LEU A 216 11.76 -14.75 11.84
CA LEU A 216 12.70 -14.62 10.71
C LEU A 216 13.32 -15.96 10.33
N VAL A 217 13.67 -16.81 11.31
CA VAL A 217 14.21 -18.16 11.08
C VAL A 217 13.17 -19.04 10.38
N ILE A 218 11.92 -19.00 10.85
CA ILE A 218 10.82 -19.75 10.24
C ILE A 218 10.58 -19.25 8.81
N ALA A 219 10.51 -17.94 8.60
CA ALA A 219 10.33 -17.35 7.27
C ALA A 219 11.46 -17.78 6.32
N PHE A 220 12.72 -17.78 6.79
CA PHE A 220 13.85 -18.26 6.02
C PHE A 220 13.72 -19.76 5.69
N GLY A 221 13.37 -20.60 6.65
CA GLY A 221 13.15 -22.03 6.43
C GLY A 221 12.05 -22.31 5.38
N VAL A 222 10.92 -21.62 5.48
CA VAL A 222 9.81 -21.73 4.51
C VAL A 222 10.23 -21.22 3.13
N ALA A 223 10.94 -20.09 3.05
CA ALA A 223 11.47 -19.57 1.80
C ALA A 223 12.48 -20.54 1.17
N TRP A 224 13.28 -21.21 1.99
CA TRP A 224 14.26 -22.22 1.55
C TRP A 224 13.58 -23.46 0.99
N ILE A 225 12.48 -23.92 1.61
CA ILE A 225 11.63 -24.98 1.05
C ILE A 225 11.09 -24.54 -0.32
N GLY A 226 10.51 -23.35 -0.40
CA GLY A 226 9.97 -22.79 -1.63
C GLY A 226 11.03 -22.72 -2.73
N GLY A 227 12.20 -22.16 -2.44
CA GLY A 227 13.33 -22.09 -3.37
C GLY A 227 13.81 -23.46 -3.82
N GLY A 228 13.89 -24.43 -2.89
CA GLY A 228 14.22 -25.83 -3.20
C GLY A 228 13.25 -26.47 -4.18
N LEU A 229 11.94 -26.21 -4.05
CA LEU A 229 10.92 -26.78 -4.92
C LEU A 229 11.05 -26.36 -6.39
N PHE A 230 11.71 -25.23 -6.67
CA PHE A 230 11.98 -24.74 -8.04
C PHE A 230 13.25 -25.33 -8.67
N ILE A 231 14.02 -26.15 -7.94
CA ILE A 231 15.23 -26.79 -8.48
C ILE A 231 14.81 -27.98 -9.35
N GLU A 232 14.75 -27.75 -10.66
CA GLU A 232 14.41 -28.78 -11.65
C GLU A 232 15.61 -29.17 -12.54
N ILE A 233 16.41 -28.20 -12.99
CA ILE A 233 17.53 -28.42 -13.92
C ILE A 233 18.74 -27.59 -13.46
N PRO A 234 19.99 -28.11 -13.49
CA PRO A 234 20.41 -29.47 -13.87
C PRO A 234 20.45 -30.51 -12.73
N TRP A 235 20.08 -30.15 -11.50
CA TRP A 235 20.32 -30.98 -10.31
C TRP A 235 19.01 -31.40 -9.60
N PRO A 236 18.06 -32.09 -10.25
CA PRO A 236 16.76 -32.40 -9.63
C PRO A 236 16.88 -33.24 -8.34
N TYR A 237 17.97 -34.00 -8.19
CA TYR A 237 18.21 -34.82 -7.00
C TYR A 237 18.54 -34.02 -5.74
N ILE A 238 18.97 -32.75 -5.83
CA ILE A 238 19.22 -31.90 -4.65
C ILE A 238 17.95 -31.23 -4.13
N LYS A 239 16.85 -31.24 -4.91
CA LYS A 239 15.56 -30.65 -4.55
C LYS A 239 15.07 -31.11 -3.17
N TYR A 240 14.93 -32.42 -2.98
CA TYR A 240 14.43 -32.96 -1.72
C TYR A 240 15.38 -32.74 -0.54
N PRO A 241 16.72 -32.92 -0.68
CA PRO A 241 17.67 -32.52 0.35
C PRO A 241 17.56 -31.03 0.76
N VAL A 242 17.46 -30.12 -0.20
CA VAL A 242 17.32 -28.67 0.07
C VAL A 242 16.01 -28.37 0.79
N CYS A 243 14.89 -28.93 0.32
CA CYS A 243 13.59 -28.78 1.00
C CYS A 243 13.63 -29.38 2.42
N PHE A 244 14.30 -30.51 2.61
CA PHE A 244 14.43 -31.13 3.93
C PHE A 244 15.22 -30.26 4.91
N VAL A 245 16.32 -29.66 4.46
CA VAL A 245 17.08 -28.67 5.26
C VAL A 245 16.19 -27.47 5.63
N GLY A 246 15.44 -26.92 4.67
CA GLY A 246 14.49 -25.84 4.94
C GLY A 246 13.40 -26.26 5.95
N GLY A 247 12.89 -27.48 5.85
CA GLY A 247 11.96 -28.09 6.79
C GLY A 247 12.52 -28.21 8.19
N ILE A 248 13.77 -28.64 8.35
CA ILE A 248 14.45 -28.68 9.65
C ILE A 248 14.56 -27.27 10.23
N ILE A 249 14.99 -26.28 9.44
CA ILE A 249 15.14 -24.90 9.91
C ILE A 249 13.79 -24.34 10.38
N ALA A 250 12.73 -24.53 9.59
CA ALA A 250 11.39 -24.07 9.97
C ALA A 250 10.87 -24.79 11.22
N PHE A 251 11.06 -26.12 11.31
CA PHE A 251 10.64 -26.92 12.46
C PHE A 251 11.36 -26.51 13.75
N LEU A 252 12.69 -26.39 13.70
CA LEU A 252 13.49 -25.89 14.82
C LEU A 252 13.10 -24.45 15.17
N GLY A 253 12.79 -23.62 14.17
CA GLY A 253 12.31 -22.26 14.38
C GLY A 253 10.97 -22.21 15.13
N VAL A 254 10.02 -23.09 14.79
CA VAL A 254 8.73 -23.19 15.48
C VAL A 254 8.91 -23.67 16.92
N ILE A 255 9.74 -24.70 17.15
CA ILE A 255 10.03 -25.18 18.50
C ILE A 255 10.72 -24.09 19.31
N GLY A 256 11.69 -23.39 18.72
CA GLY A 256 12.39 -22.29 19.37
C GLY A 256 11.43 -21.17 19.78
N TRP A 257 10.53 -20.78 18.87
CA TRP A 257 9.54 -19.74 19.15
C TRP A 257 8.52 -20.16 20.21
N ALA A 258 8.04 -21.41 20.14
CA ALA A 258 7.05 -21.93 21.08
C ALA A 258 7.57 -22.01 22.52
N ASN A 259 8.88 -22.11 22.70
CA ASN A 259 9.54 -22.14 24.00
C ASN A 259 10.06 -20.76 24.44
N GLU A 260 9.90 -19.71 23.63
CA GLU A 260 10.31 -18.36 23.99
C GLU A 260 9.24 -17.68 24.85
N PRO A 261 9.58 -17.16 26.04
CA PRO A 261 8.63 -16.43 26.86
C PRO A 261 8.19 -15.14 26.16
N ALA A 262 6.90 -14.80 26.26
CA ALA A 262 6.33 -13.64 25.58
C ALA A 262 6.87 -12.29 26.10
N ALA A 263 7.38 -12.28 27.33
CA ALA A 263 8.05 -11.13 27.95
C ALA A 263 9.22 -11.59 28.82
N ALA A 264 10.24 -10.75 28.95
CA ALA A 264 11.35 -10.98 29.86
C ALA A 264 10.87 -11.04 31.32
N GLU A 265 11.49 -11.92 32.12
CA GLU A 265 11.10 -12.22 33.52
C GLU A 265 11.07 -10.98 34.44
N SER A 266 11.68 -9.85 34.06
CA SER A 266 11.72 -8.62 34.85
C SER A 266 10.43 -7.77 34.80
N HIS A 267 9.38 -8.19 34.09
CA HIS A 267 8.15 -7.43 33.91
C HIS A 267 6.89 -8.06 34.56
N HIS A 268 7.09 -8.95 35.54
CA HIS A 268 6.01 -9.56 36.34
C HIS A 268 5.91 -8.94 37.74
#